data_AF-A0A6A5AR27-F1
#
_entry.id   AF-A0A6A5AR27-F1
#
_cell.length_a   1.000
_cell.length_b   1.000
_cell.length_c   1.000
_cell.angle_alpha   90.00
_cell.angle_beta   90.00
_cell.angle_gamma   90.00
#
_symmetry.space_group_name_H-M   'P 1'
#
loop_
_entity.id
_entity.type
_entity.pdbx_description
1 polymer ?
#
loop_
_entity_poly.entity_id
_entity_poly.type
_entity_poly.pdbx_seq_one_letter_code
_entity_poly.pdbx_strand_id
1 'polypeptide(L)'
;MVRIALFAALSASAAATVSVRTLRELETSSTVDVLVHFDGESGLSKLDTESLPREDRAQAVLSTLQAESAIVTADAVELAKAAGVEYTAYWIAQYVYVKGASKELVNQLAALRNVVSVAPVEVYKLPELVEVPADL
;
A
#
# COMPACT_ATOMS: atom_id res chain seq x y z
N MET A 1 36.79 -20.46 14.67
CA MET A 1 36.13 -20.99 13.45
C MET A 1 34.89 -20.15 13.22
N VAL A 2 34.88 -19.36 12.15
CA VAL A 2 33.84 -18.37 11.86
C VAL A 2 32.64 -19.07 11.21
N ARG A 3 31.45 -18.93 11.81
CA ARG A 3 30.18 -19.36 11.20
C ARG A 3 29.65 -18.22 10.32
N ILE A 4 29.89 -18.31 9.02
CA ILE A 4 29.25 -17.47 8.01
C ILE A 4 28.18 -18.29 7.32
N ALA A 5 27.11 -17.59 6.95
CA ALA A 5 26.04 -17.96 6.02
C ALA A 5 24.77 -18.57 6.64
N LEU A 6 23.86 -17.69 7.03
CA LEU A 6 22.42 -17.92 6.79
C LEU A 6 21.66 -16.59 6.68
N PHE A 7 21.85 -15.85 5.57
CA PHE A 7 20.98 -14.71 5.22
C PHE A 7 20.58 -14.66 3.74
N ALA A 8 20.92 -15.66 2.93
CA ALA A 8 20.72 -15.60 1.48
C ALA A 8 19.30 -15.96 0.99
N ALA A 9 18.41 -16.45 1.85
CA ALA A 9 17.09 -16.95 1.42
C ALA A 9 15.93 -15.94 1.54
N LEU A 10 16.12 -14.80 2.22
CA LEU A 10 15.06 -13.77 2.35
C LEU A 10 15.04 -12.75 1.18
N SER A 11 16.08 -12.69 0.35
CA SER A 11 16.16 -11.69 -0.72
C SER A 11 15.33 -12.03 -1.96
N ALA A 12 14.93 -13.31 -2.13
CA ALA A 12 14.21 -13.74 -3.32
C ALA A 12 12.71 -13.38 -3.28
N SER A 13 12.08 -13.34 -2.10
CA SER A 13 10.66 -13.00 -1.97
C SER A 13 10.39 -11.50 -2.17
N ALA A 14 11.31 -10.63 -1.72
CA ALA A 14 11.18 -9.18 -1.90
C ALA A 14 11.16 -8.76 -3.38
N ALA A 15 11.89 -9.47 -4.25
CA ALA A 15 11.95 -9.16 -5.68
C ALA A 15 10.65 -9.46 -6.46
N ALA A 16 9.80 -10.37 -5.95
CA ALA A 16 8.48 -10.62 -6.55
C ALA A 16 7.46 -9.54 -6.17
N THR A 17 7.63 -8.95 -5.00
CA THR A 17 6.75 -7.92 -4.44
C THR A 17 7.07 -6.52 -4.97
N VAL A 18 8.35 -6.20 -5.20
CA VAL A 18 8.74 -4.89 -5.75
C VAL A 18 8.56 -4.88 -7.27
N SER A 19 7.81 -3.92 -7.78
CA SER A 19 7.60 -3.80 -9.22
C SER A 19 8.90 -3.46 -9.96
N VAL A 20 9.04 -3.97 -11.19
CA VAL A 20 10.19 -3.66 -12.07
C VAL A 20 10.30 -2.15 -12.31
N ARG A 21 9.18 -1.42 -12.34
CA ARG A 21 9.19 0.04 -12.49
C ARG A 21 9.84 0.73 -11.29
N THR A 22 9.49 0.34 -10.07
CA THR A 22 10.11 0.86 -8.83
C THR A 22 11.62 0.63 -8.84
N LEU A 23 12.06 -0.57 -9.26
CA LEU A 23 13.50 -0.88 -9.36
C LEU A 23 14.20 0.01 -10.39
N ARG A 24 13.62 0.20 -11.58
CA ARG A 24 14.18 1.06 -12.63
C ARG A 24 14.24 2.53 -12.21
N GLU A 25 13.20 3.03 -11.55
CA GLU A 25 13.20 4.42 -11.06
C GLU A 25 14.31 4.64 -10.02
N LEU A 26 14.53 3.67 -9.12
CA LEU A 26 15.62 3.68 -8.14
C LEU A 26 17.02 3.52 -8.76
N GLU A 27 17.15 3.09 -10.01
CA GLU A 27 18.42 3.11 -10.74
C GLU A 27 18.76 4.51 -11.26
N THR A 28 17.75 5.34 -11.53
CA THR A 28 17.90 6.69 -12.08
C THR A 28 17.72 7.81 -11.06
N SER A 29 17.09 7.51 -9.92
CA SER A 29 16.72 8.44 -8.86
C SER A 29 17.08 7.86 -7.50
N SER A 30 17.41 8.70 -6.53
CA SER A 30 17.72 8.26 -5.16
C SER A 30 16.48 7.79 -4.39
N THR A 31 15.29 8.22 -4.80
CA THR A 31 14.01 7.95 -4.15
C THR A 31 12.89 7.78 -5.16
N VAL A 32 11.79 7.16 -4.74
CA VAL A 32 10.60 6.91 -5.56
C VAL A 32 9.33 7.00 -4.72
N ASP A 33 8.27 7.55 -5.28
CA ASP A 33 6.94 7.56 -4.67
C ASP A 33 6.26 6.21 -4.92
N VAL A 34 5.91 5.50 -3.84
CA VAL A 34 5.37 4.14 -3.92
C VAL A 34 4.01 4.00 -3.27
N LEU A 35 3.20 3.12 -3.83
CA LEU A 35 1.99 2.59 -3.26
C LEU A 35 2.27 1.14 -2.82
N VAL A 36 2.17 0.90 -1.52
CA VAL A 36 2.35 -0.43 -0.91
C VAL A 36 0.97 -1.05 -0.72
N HIS A 37 0.73 -2.17 -1.40
CA HIS A 37 -0.52 -2.93 -1.31
C HIS A 37 -0.36 -4.09 -0.33
N PHE A 38 -1.36 -4.31 0.50
CA PHE A 38 -1.40 -5.42 1.44
C PHE A 38 -2.54 -6.38 1.11
N ASP A 39 -2.28 -7.67 1.28
CA ASP A 39 -3.32 -8.70 1.31
C ASP A 39 -3.88 -8.75 2.72
N GLY A 40 -5.15 -8.40 2.89
CA GLY A 40 -5.83 -8.56 4.16
C GLY A 40 -7.19 -9.19 3.94
N GLU A 41 -7.51 -10.14 4.82
CA GLU A 41 -8.88 -10.63 4.89
C GLU A 41 -9.81 -9.49 5.27
N SER A 42 -10.87 -9.33 4.49
CA SER A 42 -11.97 -8.44 4.83
C SER A 42 -12.87 -9.13 5.85
N GLY A 43 -12.92 -8.60 7.07
CA GLY A 43 -13.85 -9.06 8.10
C GLY A 43 -15.29 -8.64 7.86
N LEU A 44 -15.57 -7.96 6.73
CA LEU A 44 -16.94 -7.67 6.30
C LEU A 44 -17.79 -8.93 6.19
N SER A 45 -17.20 -10.07 5.82
CA SER A 45 -17.88 -11.38 5.79
C SER A 45 -18.40 -11.85 7.15
N LYS A 46 -17.87 -11.29 8.25
CA LYS A 46 -18.23 -11.62 9.63
C LYS A 46 -19.23 -10.62 10.23
N LEU A 47 -19.54 -9.54 9.52
CA LEU A 47 -20.50 -8.55 9.98
C LEU A 47 -21.92 -9.01 9.69
N ASP A 48 -22.73 -9.15 10.74
CA ASP A 48 -24.18 -9.20 10.59
C ASP A 48 -24.72 -7.78 10.44
N THR A 49 -25.13 -7.42 9.23
CA THR A 49 -25.63 -6.08 8.90
C THR A 49 -27.06 -6.07 8.36
N GLU A 50 -27.68 -7.24 8.20
CA GLU A 50 -28.99 -7.37 7.56
C GLU A 50 -30.10 -6.77 8.43
N SER A 51 -29.95 -6.87 9.74
CA SER A 51 -30.89 -6.32 10.72
C SER A 51 -30.67 -4.84 11.05
N LEU A 52 -29.57 -4.23 10.57
CA LEU A 52 -29.19 -2.87 10.93
C LEU A 52 -29.86 -1.80 10.05
N PRO A 53 -30.25 -0.65 10.64
CA PRO A 53 -30.54 0.57 9.90
C PRO A 53 -29.40 0.96 8.95
N ARG A 54 -29.72 1.70 7.89
CA ARG A 54 -28.74 2.06 6.84
C ARG A 54 -27.50 2.78 7.40
N GLU A 55 -27.71 3.71 8.32
CA GLU A 55 -26.63 4.51 8.91
C GLU A 55 -25.71 3.63 9.78
N ASP A 56 -26.30 2.81 10.65
CA ASP A 56 -25.55 1.88 11.50
C ASP A 56 -24.76 0.85 10.69
N ARG A 57 -25.35 0.35 9.59
CA ARG A 57 -24.65 -0.52 8.65
C ARG A 57 -23.46 0.17 8.00
N ALA A 58 -23.62 1.41 7.52
CA ALA A 58 -22.53 2.16 6.91
C ALA A 58 -21.39 2.41 7.91
N GLN A 59 -21.75 2.76 9.15
CA GLN A 59 -20.78 2.97 10.22
C GLN A 59 -20.04 1.68 10.60
N ALA A 60 -20.73 0.54 10.64
CA ALA A 60 -20.13 -0.77 10.93
C ALA A 60 -19.14 -1.22 9.85
N VAL A 61 -19.48 -1.01 8.57
CA VAL A 61 -18.57 -1.28 7.45
C VAL A 61 -17.32 -0.40 7.52
N LEU A 62 -17.52 0.91 7.73
CA LEU A 62 -16.42 1.87 7.83
C LEU A 62 -15.47 1.53 8.98
N SER A 63 -16.01 1.32 10.19
CA SER A 63 -15.18 1.04 11.37
C SER A 63 -14.40 -0.25 11.24
N THR A 64 -15.01 -1.29 10.65
CA THR A 64 -14.36 -2.60 10.43
C THR A 64 -13.19 -2.45 9.46
N LEU A 65 -13.39 -1.83 8.30
CA LEU A 65 -12.32 -1.64 7.32
C LEU A 65 -11.20 -0.72 7.84
N GLN A 66 -11.55 0.33 8.61
CA GLN A 66 -10.55 1.19 9.24
C GLN A 66 -9.71 0.46 10.28
N ALA A 67 -10.35 -0.34 11.14
CA ALA A 67 -9.64 -1.13 12.16
C ALA A 67 -8.70 -2.16 11.51
N GLU A 68 -9.19 -2.88 10.51
CA GLU A 68 -8.40 -3.88 9.78
C GLU A 68 -7.22 -3.25 9.05
N SER A 69 -7.46 -2.17 8.30
CA SER A 69 -6.38 -1.47 7.62
C SER A 69 -5.35 -0.91 8.59
N ALA A 70 -5.77 -0.35 9.74
CA ALA A 70 -4.84 0.15 10.75
C ALA A 70 -3.92 -0.95 11.27
N ILE A 71 -4.44 -2.18 11.46
CA ILE A 71 -3.64 -3.34 11.88
C ILE A 71 -2.68 -3.77 10.77
N VAL A 72 -3.19 -3.98 9.56
CA VAL A 72 -2.42 -4.53 8.43
C VAL A 72 -1.29 -3.57 8.00
N THR A 73 -1.51 -2.27 8.10
CA THR A 73 -0.57 -1.24 7.61
C THR A 73 0.37 -0.68 8.69
N ALA A 74 0.22 -1.10 9.96
CA ALA A 74 0.93 -0.52 11.09
C ALA A 74 2.46 -0.52 10.91
N ASP A 75 3.04 -1.66 10.54
CA ASP A 75 4.49 -1.80 10.42
C ASP A 75 5.06 -0.92 9.31
N ALA A 76 4.35 -0.78 8.19
CA ALA A 76 4.76 0.10 7.09
C ALA A 76 4.69 1.58 7.47
N VAL A 77 3.68 1.96 8.25
CA VAL A 77 3.57 3.31 8.82
C VAL A 77 4.75 3.60 9.75
N GLU A 78 5.13 2.65 10.61
CA GLU A 78 6.28 2.83 11.50
C GLU A 78 7.61 2.90 10.73
N LEU A 79 7.79 2.10 9.68
CA LEU A 79 8.97 2.20 8.79
C LEU A 79 9.03 3.57 8.10
N ALA A 80 7.91 4.07 7.57
CA ALA A 80 7.85 5.38 6.93
C ALA A 80 8.16 6.52 7.92
N LYS A 81 7.63 6.45 9.14
CA LYS A 81 7.96 7.40 10.23
C LYS A 81 9.44 7.35 10.58
N ALA A 82 10.00 6.16 10.76
CA ALA A 82 11.42 5.97 11.11
C ALA A 82 12.35 6.50 10.01
N ALA A 83 11.95 6.39 8.74
CA ALA A 83 12.66 6.96 7.60
C ALA A 83 12.46 8.48 7.44
N GLY A 84 11.55 9.09 8.21
CA GLY A 84 11.27 10.54 8.15
C GLY A 84 10.59 10.99 6.86
N VAL A 85 9.85 10.11 6.19
CA VAL A 85 9.17 10.40 4.92
C VAL A 85 7.67 10.63 5.11
N GLU A 86 7.06 11.40 4.20
CA GLU A 86 5.60 11.58 4.17
C GLU A 86 4.92 10.28 3.75
N TYR A 87 3.81 9.94 4.43
CA TYR A 87 3.02 8.77 4.10
C TYR A 87 1.52 9.04 4.26
N THR A 88 0.70 8.22 3.60
CA THR A 88 -0.76 8.23 3.75
C THR A 88 -1.27 6.79 3.72
N ALA A 89 -1.94 6.36 4.78
CA ALA A 89 -2.60 5.06 4.84
C ALA A 89 -4.05 5.17 4.34
N TYR A 90 -4.44 4.28 3.42
CA TYR A 90 -5.78 4.21 2.84
C TYR A 90 -6.51 2.97 3.33
N TRP A 91 -7.65 3.18 3.99
CA TRP A 91 -8.37 2.12 4.69
C TRP A 91 -9.18 1.19 3.77
N ILE A 92 -9.70 1.69 2.65
CA ILE A 92 -10.63 0.93 1.78
C ILE A 92 -9.97 -0.31 1.20
N ALA A 93 -8.76 -0.13 0.66
CA ALA A 93 -8.05 -1.18 -0.06
C ALA A 93 -6.69 -1.49 0.58
N GLN A 94 -6.52 -1.10 1.85
CA GLN A 94 -5.35 -1.41 2.67
C GLN A 94 -4.04 -1.08 1.94
N TYR A 95 -3.89 0.20 1.59
CA TYR A 95 -2.68 0.71 0.95
C TYR A 95 -1.94 1.65 1.89
N VAL A 96 -0.62 1.75 1.70
CA VAL A 96 0.17 2.86 2.23
C VAL A 96 0.88 3.54 1.06
N TYR A 97 0.55 4.79 0.82
CA TYR A 97 1.35 5.67 -0.01
C TYR A 97 2.55 6.17 0.78
N VAL A 98 3.73 6.09 0.20
CA VAL A 98 4.98 6.60 0.78
C VAL A 98 5.66 7.46 -0.26
N LYS A 99 5.92 8.71 0.09
CA LYS A 99 6.56 9.69 -0.79
C LYS A 99 8.07 9.69 -0.57
N GLY A 100 8.84 9.59 -1.65
CA GLY A 100 10.30 9.64 -1.60
C GLY A 100 10.93 8.44 -0.89
N ALA A 101 10.41 7.23 -1.09
CA ALA A 101 10.97 6.02 -0.52
C ALA A 101 12.36 5.72 -1.12
N SER A 102 13.35 5.53 -0.26
CA SER A 102 14.69 5.10 -0.67
C SER A 102 14.71 3.61 -1.04
N LYS A 103 15.78 3.15 -1.70
CA LYS A 103 15.97 1.72 -1.98
C LYS A 103 15.96 0.85 -0.71
N GLU A 104 16.56 1.34 0.37
CA GLU A 104 16.55 0.70 1.67
C GLU A 104 15.11 0.54 2.20
N LEU A 105 14.34 1.63 2.18
CA LEU A 105 12.96 1.63 2.66
C LEU A 105 12.06 0.74 1.80
N VAL A 106 12.21 0.78 0.47
CA VAL A 106 11.47 -0.11 -0.46
C VAL A 106 11.75 -1.59 -0.15
N ASN A 107 12.99 -1.95 0.12
CA ASN A 107 13.35 -3.32 0.49
C ASN A 107 12.74 -3.72 1.85
N GLN A 108 12.74 -2.81 2.84
CA GLN A 108 12.12 -3.05 4.14
C GLN A 108 10.61 -3.22 4.02
N LEU A 109 9.94 -2.36 3.26
CA LEU A 109 8.50 -2.44 2.99
C LEU A 109 8.14 -3.75 2.27
N ALA A 110 8.90 -4.15 1.25
CA ALA A 110 8.67 -5.40 0.53
C ALA A 110 8.92 -6.67 1.36
N ALA A 111 9.68 -6.55 2.46
CA ALA A 111 9.93 -7.64 3.39
C ALA A 111 8.85 -7.78 4.47
N LEU A 112 7.92 -6.83 4.58
CA LEU A 112 6.82 -6.91 5.53
C LEU A 112 5.88 -8.08 5.21
N ARG A 113 5.26 -8.60 6.25
CA ARG A 113 4.21 -9.61 6.11
C ARG A 113 3.03 -9.01 5.33
N ASN A 114 2.38 -9.83 4.52
CA ASN A 114 1.17 -9.48 3.77
C ASN A 114 1.34 -8.41 2.69
N VAL A 115 2.56 -7.90 2.42
CA VAL A 115 2.74 -6.99 1.27
C VAL A 115 2.67 -7.78 -0.03
N VAL A 116 1.71 -7.42 -0.87
CA VAL A 116 1.47 -8.01 -2.19
C VAL A 116 2.31 -7.32 -3.24
N SER A 117 2.38 -5.99 -3.16
CA SER A 117 3.14 -5.21 -4.13
C SER A 117 3.66 -3.90 -3.56
N VAL A 118 4.85 -3.52 -4.00
CA VAL A 118 5.39 -2.16 -3.89
C VAL A 118 5.57 -1.63 -5.31
N ALA A 119 4.71 -0.70 -5.72
CA ALA A 119 4.67 -0.18 -7.09
C ALA A 119 4.71 1.35 -7.09
N PRO A 120 5.20 2.01 -8.15
CA PRO A 120 5.14 3.46 -8.23
C PRO A 120 3.69 3.93 -8.37
N VAL A 121 3.41 5.17 -7.99
CA VAL A 121 2.09 5.78 -8.22
C VAL A 121 1.88 6.01 -9.72
N GLU A 122 0.80 5.47 -10.26
CA GLU A 122 0.45 5.68 -11.67
C GLU A 122 -0.21 7.05 -11.86
N VAL A 123 0.26 7.80 -12.85
CA VAL A 123 -0.26 9.12 -13.20
C VAL A 123 -1.02 9.02 -14.52
N TYR A 124 -2.32 9.29 -14.46
CA TYR A 124 -3.21 9.27 -15.62
C TYR A 124 -3.52 10.70 -16.07
N LYS A 125 -3.49 10.93 -17.39
CA LYS A 125 -4.01 12.17 -17.99
C LYS A 125 -5.51 12.01 -18.19
N LEU A 126 -6.29 12.91 -17.61
CA LEU A 126 -7.73 12.95 -17.85
C LEU A 126 -8.01 13.35 -19.31
N PRO A 127 -9.04 12.78 -19.94
CA PRO A 127 -9.47 13.22 -21.27
C PRO A 127 -9.96 14.67 -21.21
N GLU A 128 -9.74 15.42 -22.28
CA GLU A 128 -10.34 16.74 -22.43
C GLU A 128 -11.87 16.59 -22.55
N LEU A 129 -12.61 17.36 -21.74
CA LEU A 129 -14.07 17.39 -21.84
C LEU A 129 -14.45 18.12 -23.13
N VAL A 130 -15.22 17.45 -23.99
CA VAL A 130 -15.85 18.09 -25.14
C VAL A 130 -17.11 18.79 -24.64
N GLU A 131 -17.16 20.11 -24.72
CA GLU A 131 -18.40 20.85 -24.47
C GLU A 131 -19.45 20.45 -25.50
N VAL A 132 -20.54 19.84 -25.04
CA VAL A 132 -21.73 19.63 -25.87
C VAL A 132 -22.52 20.94 -25.86
N PRO A 133 -22.76 21.59 -27.01
CA PRO A 133 -23.58 22.80 -27.06
C PRO A 133 -24.96 22.55 -26.43
N ALA A 134 -25.45 23.52 -25.66
CA ALA A 134 -26.69 23.41 -24.88
C ALA A 134 -27.98 23.44 -25.73
N ASP A 135 -27.84 23.41 -27.05
CA ASP A 135 -28.85 23.69 -28.06
C ASP A 135 -29.25 22.45 -28.90
N LEU A 136 -29.09 21.25 -28.32
CA LEU A 136 -29.74 20.00 -28.78
C LEU A 136 -30.90 19.60 -27.85
#